data_AF-A0AAU2UXD6-F1
#
_entry.id   AF-A0AAU2UXD6-F1
#
_cell.length_a   1.000
_cell.length_b   1.000
_cell.length_c   1.000
_cell.angle_alpha   90.00
_cell.angle_beta   90.00
_cell.angle_gamma   90.00
#
_symmetry.space_group_name_H-M   'P 1'
#
loop_
_entity.id
_entity.type
_entity.pdbx_description
1 polymer ?
#
loop_
_entity_poly.entity_id
_entity_poly.type
_entity_poly.pdbx_seq_one_letter_code
_entity_poly.pdbx_strand_id
1 'polypeptide(L)'
;MRARIAVPASVLVFLALGASACSGDESPQYHDAALEQSVRSYGKALSAPDAPAAWRLMSKRCQSMTSLETVTSVATVTHDQWGAESVTTFHIDRLSGTRATVTYGYGKHKEQQRTGWVLEGGVWKYDCSQS
;
A
#
# COMPACT_ATOMS: atom_id res chain seq x y z
N MET A 1 32.64 -48.09 -33.35
CA MET A 1 33.72 -47.79 -34.34
C MET A 1 33.35 -46.53 -35.12
N ARG A 2 34.37 -45.71 -35.43
CA ARG A 2 34.40 -44.37 -36.07
C ARG A 2 33.47 -44.22 -37.30
N ALA A 3 32.59 -43.21 -37.38
CA ALA A 3 32.77 -41.82 -37.83
C ALA A 3 33.08 -41.63 -39.33
N ARG A 4 32.26 -40.82 -40.04
CA ARG A 4 32.68 -39.70 -40.92
C ARG A 4 31.53 -38.74 -41.22
N ILE A 5 31.89 -37.47 -41.31
CA ILE A 5 31.11 -36.23 -41.26
C ILE A 5 31.12 -35.60 -42.67
N ALA A 6 30.10 -34.82 -43.03
CA ALA A 6 30.24 -33.72 -43.98
C ALA A 6 29.47 -32.48 -43.46
N VAL A 7 30.22 -31.41 -43.18
CA VAL A 7 29.76 -30.08 -42.75
C VAL A 7 29.93 -29.12 -43.93
N PRO A 8 28.93 -28.33 -44.31
CA PRO A 8 29.20 -27.07 -44.99
C PRO A 8 29.31 -25.95 -43.96
N ALA A 9 30.44 -25.26 -44.03
CA ALA A 9 30.78 -24.08 -43.28
C ALA A 9 29.84 -22.92 -43.61
N SER A 10 29.29 -22.29 -42.59
CA SER A 10 28.92 -20.88 -42.66
C SER A 10 29.19 -20.28 -41.29
N VAL A 11 30.38 -19.69 -41.23
CA VAL A 11 30.87 -18.86 -40.15
C VAL A 11 30.06 -17.56 -40.18
N LEU A 12 29.27 -17.32 -39.15
CA LEU A 12 28.94 -15.96 -38.72
C LEU A 12 29.22 -15.87 -37.23
N VAL A 13 30.41 -15.35 -36.96
CA VAL A 13 30.87 -14.89 -35.66
C VAL A 13 29.98 -13.71 -35.26
N PHE A 14 29.17 -13.89 -34.22
CA PHE A 14 28.71 -12.79 -33.38
C PHE A 14 29.24 -13.02 -31.97
N LEU A 15 30.44 -12.48 -31.73
CA LEU A 15 30.93 -12.16 -30.40
C LEU A 15 30.38 -10.77 -30.05
N ALA A 16 29.41 -10.70 -29.15
CA ALA A 16 29.21 -9.53 -28.29
C ALA A 16 28.39 -9.89 -27.05
N LEU A 17 29.12 -9.97 -25.93
CA LEU A 17 28.81 -9.43 -24.60
C LEU A 17 27.45 -9.73 -23.96
N GLY A 18 27.53 -10.35 -22.77
CA GLY A 18 26.41 -10.63 -21.90
C GLY A 18 25.52 -9.43 -21.64
N ALA A 19 24.26 -9.58 -22.01
CA ALA A 19 23.20 -8.87 -21.32
C ALA A 19 22.96 -9.61 -20.00
N SER A 20 23.65 -9.19 -18.94
CA SER A 20 23.02 -9.24 -17.63
C SER A 20 21.75 -8.42 -17.77
N ALA A 21 20.61 -9.09 -17.96
CA ALA A 21 19.33 -8.52 -17.63
C ALA A 21 19.39 -8.25 -16.13
N CYS A 22 19.96 -7.11 -15.76
CA CYS A 22 19.62 -6.45 -14.52
C CYS A 22 18.12 -6.21 -14.67
N SER A 23 17.32 -7.14 -14.17
CA SER A 23 15.93 -6.91 -13.87
C SER A 23 15.93 -5.66 -13.00
N GLY A 24 15.70 -4.51 -13.63
CA GLY A 24 15.26 -3.34 -12.92
C GLY A 24 14.01 -3.81 -12.22
N ASP A 25 14.12 -4.02 -10.91
CA ASP A 25 13.02 -4.36 -10.03
C ASP A 25 12.14 -3.11 -9.93
N GLU A 26 11.52 -2.75 -11.05
CA GLU A 26 10.53 -1.69 -11.14
C GLU A 26 9.32 -2.24 -10.42
N SER A 27 9.28 -1.98 -9.11
CA SER A 27 8.15 -2.37 -8.26
C SER A 27 6.86 -1.87 -8.94
N PRO A 28 5.84 -2.73 -9.09
CA PRO A 28 4.62 -2.33 -9.75
C PRO A 28 4.05 -1.06 -9.10
N GLN A 29 3.89 0.00 -9.89
CA GLN A 29 3.21 1.20 -9.41
C GLN A 29 1.71 0.94 -9.46
N TYR A 30 1.13 0.61 -8.30
CA TYR A 30 -0.30 0.48 -8.17
C TYR A 30 -0.94 1.87 -8.00
N HIS A 31 -2.07 2.07 -8.68
CA HIS A 31 -2.90 3.25 -8.52
C HIS A 31 -4.36 2.85 -8.29
N ASP A 32 -4.93 3.30 -7.18
CA ASP A 32 -6.36 3.16 -6.87
C ASP A 32 -6.83 4.43 -6.15
N ALA A 33 -7.55 5.28 -6.88
CA ALA A 33 -8.02 6.56 -6.37
C ALA A 33 -9.06 6.42 -5.25
N ALA A 34 -9.86 5.34 -5.26
CA ALA A 34 -10.85 5.10 -4.22
C ALA A 34 -10.18 4.68 -2.90
N LEU A 35 -9.10 3.88 -2.99
CA LEU A 35 -8.28 3.52 -1.84
C LEU A 35 -7.59 4.76 -1.26
N GLU A 36 -6.93 5.55 -2.11
CA GLU A 36 -6.27 6.79 -1.69
C GLU A 36 -7.24 7.74 -0.99
N GLN A 37 -8.42 7.96 -1.57
CA GLN A 37 -9.45 8.81 -0.97
C GLN A 37 -9.91 8.29 0.39
N SER A 38 -10.05 6.97 0.56
CA SER A 38 -10.45 6.37 1.83
C SER A 38 -9.37 6.54 2.90
N VAL A 39 -8.09 6.41 2.54
CA VAL A 39 -6.93 6.64 3.40
C VAL A 39 -6.86 8.09 3.87
N ARG A 40 -6.98 9.04 2.94
CA ARG A 40 -7.00 10.47 3.24
C ARG A 40 -8.18 10.83 4.15
N SER A 41 -9.35 10.25 3.90
CA SER A 41 -10.55 10.49 4.71
C SER A 41 -10.41 9.93 6.12
N TYR A 42 -9.86 8.73 6.27
CA TYR A 42 -9.63 8.10 7.57
C TYR A 42 -8.58 8.88 8.38
N GLY A 43 -7.46 9.23 7.77
CA GLY A 43 -6.40 9.99 8.43
C GLY A 43 -6.87 11.38 8.87
N LYS A 44 -7.63 12.08 8.02
CA LYS A 44 -8.29 13.34 8.40
C LYS A 44 -9.26 13.17 9.56
N ALA A 45 -10.05 12.10 9.57
CA ALA A 45 -11.02 11.86 10.64
C ALA A 45 -10.31 11.64 11.99
N LEU A 46 -9.19 10.93 12.02
CA LEU A 46 -8.40 10.77 13.25
C LEU A 46 -7.73 12.07 13.71
N SER A 47 -7.18 12.87 12.79
CA SER A 47 -6.48 14.12 13.14
C SER A 47 -7.43 15.29 13.45
N ALA A 48 -8.66 15.28 12.93
CA ALA A 48 -9.70 16.30 13.15
C ALA A 48 -10.81 15.83 14.12
N PRO A 49 -10.39 15.28 15.25
CA PRO A 49 -10.94 14.16 16.03
C PRO A 49 -12.42 13.78 15.76
N ASP A 50 -12.74 13.36 14.53
CA ASP A 50 -14.06 12.87 14.10
C ASP A 50 -14.10 11.34 14.19
N ALA A 51 -14.20 10.85 15.42
CA ALA A 51 -14.24 9.42 15.71
C ALA A 51 -15.38 8.67 15.01
N PRO A 52 -16.63 9.21 14.89
CA PRO A 52 -17.67 8.57 14.10
C PRO A 52 -17.30 8.39 12.62
N ALA A 53 -16.63 9.37 12.00
CA ALA A 53 -16.17 9.23 10.62
C ALA A 53 -15.04 8.20 10.48
N ALA A 54 -14.07 8.21 11.39
CA ALA A 54 -12.99 7.22 11.42
C ALA A 54 -13.56 5.81 11.60
N TRP A 55 -14.48 5.63 12.57
CA TRP A 55 -15.17 4.36 12.84
C TRP A 55 -15.89 3.80 11.61
N ARG A 56 -16.64 4.64 10.88
CA ARG A 56 -17.35 4.23 9.65
C ARG A 56 -16.40 3.76 8.55
N LEU A 57 -15.15 4.20 8.56
CA LEU A 57 -14.10 3.79 7.62
C LEU A 57 -13.32 2.57 8.09
N MET A 58 -13.52 2.07 9.31
CA MET A 58 -12.97 0.80 9.76
C MET A 58 -13.74 -0.38 9.16
N SER A 59 -13.06 -1.50 8.92
CA SER A 59 -13.70 -2.73 8.45
C SER A 59 -14.69 -3.27 9.48
N LYS A 60 -15.68 -4.05 9.04
CA LYS A 60 -16.64 -4.68 9.97
C LYS A 60 -15.94 -5.51 11.04
N ARG A 61 -14.87 -6.21 10.67
CA ARG A 61 -14.04 -6.97 11.61
C ARG A 61 -13.46 -6.05 12.68
N CYS A 62 -12.87 -4.94 12.29
CA CYS A 62 -12.28 -3.99 13.22
C CYS A 62 -13.30 -3.36 14.14
N GLN A 63 -14.47 -2.99 13.61
CA GLN A 63 -15.58 -2.49 14.42
C GLN A 63 -16.07 -3.52 15.46
N SER A 64 -15.93 -4.82 15.19
CA SER A 64 -16.27 -5.87 16.17
C SER A 64 -15.20 -6.12 17.23
N MET A 65 -13.97 -5.62 17.03
CA MET A 65 -12.81 -5.85 17.90
C MET A 65 -12.49 -4.66 18.81
N THR A 66 -13.10 -3.51 18.57
CA THR A 66 -12.88 -2.28 19.33
C THR A 66 -14.23 -1.60 19.62
N SER A 67 -14.22 -0.39 20.16
CA SER A 67 -15.43 0.40 20.42
C SER A 67 -15.27 1.82 19.89
N LEU A 68 -16.39 2.49 19.63
CA LEU A 68 -16.37 3.89 19.21
C LEU A 68 -15.68 4.78 20.28
N GLU A 69 -15.80 4.43 21.56
CA GLU A 69 -15.09 5.09 22.65
C GLU A 69 -13.57 4.94 22.51
N THR A 70 -13.07 3.73 22.22
CA THR A 70 -11.63 3.53 21.96
C THR A 70 -11.15 4.36 20.78
N VAL A 71 -11.91 4.41 19.69
CA VAL A 71 -11.55 5.24 18.52
C VAL A 71 -11.62 6.73 18.85
N THR A 72 -12.53 7.15 19.72
CA THR A 72 -12.59 8.52 20.25
C THR A 72 -11.32 8.85 21.01
N SER A 73 -10.87 7.98 21.93
CA SER A 73 -9.61 8.18 22.65
C SER A 73 -8.40 8.29 21.71
N VAL A 74 -8.32 7.43 20.69
CA VAL A 74 -7.24 7.48 19.68
C VAL A 74 -7.28 8.79 18.88
N ALA A 75 -8.46 9.21 18.43
CA ALA A 75 -8.63 10.46 17.67
C ALA A 75 -8.27 11.69 18.52
N THR A 76 -8.71 11.74 19.78
CA THR A 76 -8.33 12.79 20.72
C THR A 76 -6.82 12.86 20.93
N VAL A 77 -6.18 11.72 21.23
CA VAL A 77 -4.71 11.69 21.41
C VAL A 77 -3.97 12.12 20.14
N THR A 78 -4.44 11.68 18.97
CA THR A 78 -3.86 12.07 17.69
C THR A 78 -3.96 13.58 17.47
N HIS A 79 -5.13 14.17 17.76
CA HIS A 79 -5.35 15.60 17.66
C HIS A 79 -4.52 16.41 18.65
N ASP A 80 -4.46 15.99 19.90
CA ASP A 80 -3.68 16.68 20.93
C ASP A 80 -2.18 16.69 20.58
N GLN A 81 -1.71 15.62 19.92
CA GLN A 81 -0.31 15.49 19.53
C GLN A 81 0.03 16.27 18.25
N TRP A 82 -0.82 16.19 17.21
CA TRP A 82 -0.49 16.65 15.86
C TRP A 82 -1.37 17.79 15.35
N GLY A 83 -2.50 18.04 16.00
CA GLY A 83 -3.57 18.89 15.50
C GLY A 83 -4.27 18.30 14.28
N ALA A 84 -5.11 19.12 13.65
CA ALA A 84 -5.73 18.75 12.38
C ALA A 84 -4.68 18.78 11.25
N GLU A 85 -4.42 17.61 10.66
CA GLU A 85 -3.38 17.43 9.65
C GLU A 85 -3.89 16.54 8.51
N SER A 86 -3.40 16.79 7.31
CA SER A 86 -3.77 16.01 6.11
C SER A 86 -2.67 15.02 5.74
N VAL A 87 -3.08 13.85 5.26
CA VAL A 87 -2.19 12.93 4.58
C VAL A 87 -1.63 13.63 3.33
N THR A 88 -0.31 13.63 3.14
CA THR A 88 0.36 14.28 1.99
C THR A 88 1.04 13.27 1.09
N THR A 89 1.56 12.18 1.67
CA THR A 89 2.14 11.07 0.91
C THR A 89 1.21 9.86 0.95
N PHE A 90 1.17 9.11 -0.14
CA PHE A 90 0.39 7.90 -0.27
C PHE A 90 1.10 6.96 -1.25
N HIS A 91 1.29 5.71 -0.84
CA HIS A 91 1.87 4.66 -1.66
C HIS A 91 1.14 3.35 -1.38
N ILE A 92 0.85 2.59 -2.43
CA ILE A 92 0.28 1.25 -2.31
C ILE A 92 1.43 0.24 -2.37
N ASP A 93 1.76 -0.38 -1.24
CA ASP A 93 2.82 -1.39 -1.14
C ASP A 93 2.40 -2.73 -1.77
N ARG A 94 1.11 -3.06 -1.65
CA ARG A 94 0.53 -4.31 -2.15
C ARG A 94 -0.93 -4.10 -2.49
N LEU A 95 -1.35 -4.64 -3.62
CA LEU A 95 -2.76 -4.72 -4.02
C LEU A 95 -3.07 -6.14 -4.51
N SER A 96 -4.07 -6.78 -3.93
CA SER A 96 -4.50 -8.13 -4.30
C SER A 96 -6.02 -8.25 -4.18
N GLY A 97 -6.71 -8.15 -5.31
CA GLY A 97 -8.18 -8.20 -5.36
C GLY A 97 -8.81 -7.16 -4.44
N THR A 98 -9.44 -7.64 -3.36
CA THR A 98 -10.14 -6.82 -2.36
C THR A 98 -9.29 -6.46 -1.13
N ARG A 99 -7.97 -6.64 -1.18
CA ARG A 99 -7.05 -6.32 -0.08
C ARG A 99 -5.91 -5.44 -0.57
N ALA A 100 -5.50 -4.49 0.28
CA ALA A 100 -4.34 -3.66 0.03
C ALA A 100 -3.51 -3.45 1.29
N THR A 101 -2.23 -3.13 1.10
CA THR A 101 -1.34 -2.56 2.12
C THR A 101 -0.83 -1.26 1.56
N VAL A 102 -0.91 -0.20 2.36
CA VAL A 102 -0.50 1.14 1.95
C VAL A 102 0.43 1.74 3.00
N THR A 103 1.33 2.59 2.54
CA THR A 103 2.16 3.43 3.39
C THR A 103 1.80 4.89 3.10
N TYR A 104 1.47 5.66 4.13
CA TYR A 104 1.08 7.06 3.99
C TYR A 104 1.65 7.92 5.11
N GLY A 105 1.79 9.22 4.89
CA GLY A 105 2.37 10.14 5.86
C GLY A 105 1.61 11.46 5.91
N TYR A 106 1.75 12.15 7.04
CA TYR A 106 1.17 13.47 7.28
C TYR A 106 2.21 14.56 6.98
N GLY A 107 1.79 15.71 6.45
CA GLY A 107 2.68 16.75 5.92
C GLY A 107 3.81 17.17 6.85
N LYS A 108 3.49 17.45 8.12
CA LYS A 108 4.47 17.88 9.13
C LYS A 108 5.24 16.74 9.79
N HIS A 109 4.87 15.49 9.57
CA HIS A 109 5.40 14.33 10.29
C HIS A 109 6.24 13.45 9.37
N LYS A 110 7.46 13.13 9.80
CA LYS A 110 8.37 12.25 9.04
C LYS A 110 7.99 10.77 9.15
N GLU A 111 7.26 10.41 10.19
CA GLU A 111 6.78 9.04 10.41
C GLU A 111 5.73 8.68 9.37
N GLN A 112 5.92 7.54 8.70
CA GLN A 112 4.94 6.97 7.78
C GLN A 112 4.20 5.81 8.43
N GLN A 113 2.92 5.71 8.11
CA GLN A 113 2.00 4.71 8.64
C GLN A 113 1.77 3.64 7.57
N ARG A 114 2.23 2.42 7.86
CA ARG A 114 1.92 1.24 7.05
C ARG A 114 0.66 0.58 7.56
N THR A 115 -0.38 0.50 6.73
CA THR A 115 -1.72 0.05 7.15
C THR A 115 -2.34 -0.92 6.16
N GLY A 116 -3.11 -1.88 6.68
CA GLY A 116 -3.92 -2.80 5.90
C GLY A 116 -5.27 -2.20 5.52
N TRP A 117 -5.79 -2.57 4.36
CA TRP A 117 -7.08 -2.13 3.84
C TRP A 117 -7.83 -3.27 3.18
N VAL A 118 -9.16 -3.27 3.30
CA VAL A 118 -10.05 -4.27 2.69
C VAL A 118 -11.23 -3.58 1.99
N LEU A 119 -11.59 -4.03 0.80
CA LEU A 119 -12.72 -3.53 0.03
C LEU A 119 -14.01 -4.21 0.49
N GLU A 120 -14.87 -3.48 1.18
CA GLU A 120 -16.17 -3.96 1.67
C GLU A 120 -17.31 -3.13 1.05
N GLY A 121 -18.20 -3.79 0.30
CA GLY A 121 -19.33 -3.11 -0.34
C GLY A 121 -18.92 -1.99 -1.30
N GLY A 122 -17.77 -2.14 -1.97
CA GLY A 122 -17.23 -1.14 -2.90
C GLY A 122 -16.50 0.03 -2.23
N VAL A 123 -16.32 0.02 -0.91
CA VAL A 123 -15.59 1.06 -0.17
C VAL A 123 -14.38 0.44 0.52
N TRP A 124 -13.20 1.05 0.35
CA TRP A 124 -12.00 0.63 1.05
C TRP A 124 -12.11 0.99 2.54
N LYS A 125 -11.87 0.00 3.39
CA LYS A 125 -11.96 0.11 4.84
C LYS A 125 -10.59 -0.16 5.47
N TYR A 126 -10.25 0.61 6.49
CA TYR A 126 -9.08 0.37 7.31
C TYR A 126 -9.21 -1.01 7.97
N ASP A 127 -8.24 -1.88 7.68
CA ASP A 127 -8.11 -3.20 8.28
C ASP A 127 -7.00 -3.13 9.34
N CYS A 128 -7.42 -2.92 10.59
CA CYS A 128 -6.65 -2.90 11.84
C CYS A 128 -5.88 -4.20 12.14
N SER A 129 -5.48 -4.98 11.13
CA SER A 129 -4.61 -6.14 11.32
C SER A 129 -3.35 -5.71 12.05
N GLN A 130 -3.00 -6.47 13.08
CA GLN A 130 -1.75 -6.29 13.83
C GLN A 130 -0.59 -6.33 12.85
N SER A 131 0.11 -5.20 12.73
CA SER A 131 1.44 -5.09 12.14
C SER A 131 2.43 -5.95 12.91
#